data_AF-A0A3A0B5I9-F1
#
_entry.id   AF-A0A3A0B5I9-F1
#
_cell.length_a   1.000
_cell.length_b   1.000
_cell.length_c   1.000
_cell.angle_alpha   90.00
_cell.angle_beta   90.00
_cell.angle_gamma   90.00
#
_symmetry.space_group_name_H-M   'P 1'
#
loop_
_entity.id
_entity.type
_entity.pdbx_description
1 polymer ?
#
loop_
_entity_poly.entity_id
_entity_poly.type
_entity_poly.pdbx_seq_one_letter_code
_entity_poly.pdbx_strand_id
1 'polypeptide(L)'
;MTLQKDPENNEGKTLLRFARFENARILEVGCGEGRLTRRYARASSLTIGLDPDHSALRVARADSPRPGNIHFAGASASNIPFRKETFDIAILAWSL
;
A
#
# COMPACT_ATOMS: atom_id res chain seq x y z
N MET A 1 5.38 -21.39 -7.44
CA MET A 1 3.99 -20.92 -7.70
C MET A 1 3.57 -20.05 -6.53
N THR A 2 3.50 -18.74 -6.72
CA THR A 2 3.00 -17.81 -5.69
C THR A 2 1.49 -18.00 -5.57
N LEU A 3 1.02 -18.46 -4.41
CA LEU A 3 -0.40 -18.54 -4.10
C LEU A 3 -1.05 -17.16 -4.29
N GLN A 4 -1.96 -17.03 -5.26
CA GLN A 4 -2.77 -15.82 -5.37
C GLN A 4 -3.80 -15.79 -4.23
N LYS A 5 -3.56 -14.92 -3.24
CA LYS A 5 -4.37 -14.81 -2.01
C LYS A 5 -5.76 -14.15 -2.21
N ASP A 6 -6.02 -13.51 -3.36
CA ASP A 6 -7.32 -12.91 -3.71
C ASP A 6 -7.43 -12.74 -5.25
N PRO A 7 -7.75 -13.80 -6.00
CA PRO A 7 -7.78 -13.75 -7.47
C PRO A 7 -8.88 -12.81 -8.01
N GLU A 8 -9.96 -12.62 -7.28
CA GLU A 8 -11.14 -11.84 -7.69
C GLU A 8 -11.03 -10.34 -7.38
N ASN A 9 -9.97 -9.92 -6.69
CA ASN A 9 -9.75 -8.56 -6.25
C ASN A 9 -10.84 -8.02 -5.30
N ASN A 10 -11.36 -8.89 -4.44
CA ASN A 10 -12.43 -8.54 -3.50
C ASN A 10 -11.97 -7.53 -2.46
N GLU A 11 -10.70 -7.58 -2.01
CA GLU A 11 -10.17 -6.62 -1.03
C GLU A 11 -10.05 -5.22 -1.64
N GLY A 12 -9.48 -5.11 -2.84
CA GLY A 12 -9.34 -3.83 -3.54
C GLY A 12 -10.70 -3.19 -3.86
N LYS A 13 -11.66 -4.00 -4.33
CA LYS A 13 -13.04 -3.53 -4.57
C LYS A 13 -13.71 -3.05 -3.29
N THR A 14 -13.55 -3.79 -2.19
CA THR A 14 -14.15 -3.42 -0.90
C THR A 14 -13.57 -2.11 -0.38
N LEU A 15 -12.25 -1.90 -0.45
CA LEU A 15 -11.61 -0.65 -0.07
C LEU A 15 -12.17 0.54 -0.85
N LEU A 16 -12.22 0.43 -2.18
CA LEU A 16 -12.72 1.49 -3.05
C LEU A 16 -14.22 1.80 -2.86
N ARG A 17 -15.00 0.84 -2.35
CA ARG A 17 -16.41 1.05 -1.99
C ARG A 17 -16.57 1.68 -0.60
N PHE A 18 -15.68 1.35 0.33
CA PHE A 18 -15.80 1.76 1.73
C PHE A 18 -15.31 3.19 1.98
N ALA A 19 -14.21 3.60 1.32
CA ALA A 19 -13.64 4.93 1.49
C ALA A 19 -13.41 5.62 0.15
N ARG A 20 -13.31 6.96 0.18
CA ARG A 20 -13.06 7.76 -1.02
C ARG A 20 -11.56 7.95 -1.22
N PHE A 21 -11.02 7.30 -2.26
CA PHE A 21 -9.59 7.33 -2.58
C PHE A 21 -9.21 8.52 -3.47
N GLU A 22 -10.19 9.09 -4.18
CA GLU A 22 -9.96 10.22 -5.09
C GLU A 22 -9.30 11.39 -4.35
N ASN A 23 -8.17 11.85 -4.91
CA ASN A 23 -7.30 12.88 -4.35
C ASN A 23 -6.69 12.59 -2.96
N ALA A 24 -6.94 11.42 -2.37
CA ALA A 24 -6.44 11.05 -1.05
C ALA A 24 -4.97 10.60 -1.08
N ARG A 25 -4.23 11.00 -0.05
CA ARG A 25 -2.88 10.52 0.28
C ARG A 25 -3.01 9.35 1.24
N ILE A 26 -2.43 8.21 0.86
CA ILE A 26 -2.64 6.93 1.53
C ILE A 26 -1.32 6.42 2.10
N LEU A 27 -1.38 5.94 3.35
CA LEU A 27 -0.33 5.16 3.97
C LEU A 27 -0.84 3.72 4.17
N GLU A 28 -0.17 2.74 3.57
CA GLU A 28 -0.39 1.33 3.90
C GLU A 28 0.71 0.84 4.83
N VAL A 29 0.32 0.29 5.97
CA VAL A 29 1.24 -0.25 6.97
C VAL A 29 1.32 -1.77 6.82
N GLY A 30 2.52 -2.31 6.70
CA GLY A 30 2.75 -3.73 6.42
C GLY A 30 2.42 -4.09 4.97
N CYS A 31 2.89 -3.30 4.00
CA CYS A 31 2.52 -3.51 2.58
C CYS A 31 3.15 -4.76 1.95
N GLY A 32 4.19 -5.34 2.57
CA GLY A 32 4.96 -6.46 2.06
C GLY A 32 5.39 -6.27 0.60
N GLU A 33 5.08 -7.26 -0.24
CA GLU A 33 5.38 -7.26 -1.67
C GLU A 33 4.44 -6.35 -2.50
N GLY A 34 3.60 -5.53 -1.86
CA GLY A 34 2.71 -4.55 -2.50
C GLY A 34 1.49 -5.14 -3.19
N ARG A 35 1.09 -6.36 -2.82
CA ARG A 35 -0.04 -7.12 -3.41
C ARG A 35 -1.33 -6.31 -3.40
N LEU A 36 -1.67 -5.72 -2.26
CA LEU A 36 -2.87 -4.90 -2.11
C LEU A 36 -2.64 -3.47 -2.57
N THR A 37 -1.49 -2.89 -2.23
CA THR A 37 -1.07 -1.54 -2.65
C THR A 37 -1.36 -1.26 -4.12
N ARG A 38 -0.93 -2.16 -5.02
CA ARG A 38 -1.11 -1.98 -6.47
C ARG A 38 -2.57 -2.01 -6.93
N ARG A 39 -3.48 -2.62 -6.15
CA ARG A 39 -4.89 -2.82 -6.53
C ARG A 39 -5.74 -1.57 -6.39
N TYR A 40 -5.44 -0.73 -5.40
CA TYR A 40 -6.20 0.50 -5.15
C TYR A 40 -5.43 1.78 -5.49
N ALA A 41 -4.09 1.74 -5.56
CA ALA A 41 -3.29 2.95 -5.63
C ALA A 41 -3.58 3.84 -6.86
N ARG A 42 -4.06 3.27 -7.97
CA ARG A 42 -4.51 4.05 -9.14
C ARG A 42 -5.66 5.02 -8.86
N ALA A 43 -6.43 4.78 -7.79
CA ALA A 43 -7.52 5.65 -7.38
C ALA A 43 -7.09 6.79 -6.45
N SER A 44 -5.82 6.81 -6.01
CA SER A 44 -5.26 7.78 -5.04
C SER A 44 -4.39 8.85 -5.69
N SER A 45 -4.22 10.00 -5.01
CA SER A 45 -3.23 11.01 -5.43
C SER A 45 -1.80 10.59 -5.08
N LEU A 46 -1.64 9.91 -3.95
CA LEU A 46 -0.37 9.39 -3.45
C LEU A 46 -0.65 8.14 -2.61
N THR A 47 0.13 7.10 -2.82
CA THR A 47 0.17 5.90 -1.99
C THR A 47 1.60 5.63 -1.56
N ILE A 48 1.81 5.47 -0.25
CA ILE A 48 3.07 5.03 0.34
C ILE A 48 2.83 3.71 1.06
N GLY A 49 3.49 2.65 0.59
CA GLY A 49 3.59 1.38 1.31
C GLY A 49 4.76 1.39 2.29
N LEU A 50 4.49 1.08 3.55
CA LEU A 50 5.46 1.01 4.63
C LEU A 50 5.62 -0.44 5.07
N ASP A 51 6.85 -0.96 5.08
CA ASP A 51 7.12 -2.31 5.59
C ASP A 51 8.56 -2.42 6.11
N PRO A 52 8.85 -3.12 7.22
CA PRO A 52 10.22 -3.34 7.67
C PRO A 52 11.00 -4.36 6.82
N ASP A 53 10.34 -5.22 6.05
CA ASP A 53 10.99 -6.23 5.22
C ASP A 53 11.51 -5.63 3.90
N HIS A 54 12.79 -5.27 3.89
CA HIS A 54 13.46 -4.74 2.70
C HIS A 54 13.46 -5.69 1.50
N SER A 55 13.38 -7.01 1.71
CA SER A 55 13.30 -7.97 0.62
C SER A 55 11.91 -7.97 -0.02
N ALA A 56 10.85 -7.92 0.78
CA ALA A 56 9.49 -7.75 0.28
C ALA A 56 9.34 -6.42 -0.47
N LEU A 57 9.89 -5.32 0.05
CA LEU A 57 9.89 -4.02 -0.63
C LEU A 57 10.66 -4.02 -1.95
N ARG A 58 11.69 -4.88 -2.10
CA ARG A 58 12.41 -5.03 -3.37
C ARG A 58 11.49 -5.59 -4.45
N VAL A 59 10.71 -6.62 -4.11
CA VAL A 59 9.68 -7.20 -4.98
C VAL A 59 8.61 -6.16 -5.27
N ALA A 60 8.11 -5.46 -4.24
CA ALA A 60 7.07 -4.45 -4.39
C ALA A 60 7.45 -3.36 -5.40
N ARG A 61 8.71 -2.89 -5.36
CA ARG A 61 9.24 -1.90 -6.30
C ARG A 61 9.39 -2.48 -7.71
N ALA A 62 9.92 -3.69 -7.84
CA ALA A 62 10.08 -4.34 -9.15
C ALA A 62 8.72 -4.56 -9.85
N ASP A 63 7.70 -4.96 -9.09
CA ASP A 63 6.35 -5.23 -9.59
C ASP A 63 5.49 -3.96 -9.77
N SER A 64 6.02 -2.78 -9.44
CA SER A 64 5.34 -1.49 -9.57
C SER A 64 6.04 -0.57 -10.59
N PRO A 65 6.08 -0.93 -11.90
CA PRO A 65 6.90 -0.23 -12.90
C PRO A 65 6.38 1.16 -13.30
N ARG A 66 5.30 1.69 -12.69
CA ARG A 66 4.79 3.05 -12.97
C ARG A 66 4.97 3.95 -11.74
N PRO A 67 5.85 4.97 -11.79
CA PRO A 67 6.31 5.69 -10.60
C PRO A 67 5.50 6.95 -10.23
N GLY A 68 4.30 7.15 -10.78
CA GLY A 68 3.61 8.44 -10.61
C GLY A 68 3.17 8.72 -9.17
N ASN A 69 2.54 7.74 -8.53
CA ASN A 69 1.86 7.94 -7.25
C ASN A 69 2.03 6.80 -6.25
N ILE A 70 2.93 5.84 -6.50
CA ILE A 70 3.19 4.70 -5.60
C ILE A 70 4.65 4.72 -5.18
N HIS A 71 4.88 4.77 -3.87
CA HIS A 71 6.20 4.70 -3.28
C HIS A 71 6.25 3.67 -2.16
N PHE A 72 7.45 3.16 -1.88
CA PHE A 72 7.67 2.14 -0.85
C PHE A 72 8.80 2.57 0.08
N ALA A 73 8.53 2.59 1.38
CA ALA A 73 9.45 3.03 2.44
C ALA A 73 9.70 1.91 3.45
N GLY A 74 10.97 1.76 3.86
CA GLY A 74 11.37 0.78 4.86
C GLY A 74 11.29 1.35 6.26
N ALA A 75 10.28 0.97 7.05
CA ALA A 75 10.20 1.31 8.47
C ALA A 75 9.21 0.41 9.21
N SER A 76 9.31 0.39 10.54
CA SER A 76 8.34 -0.28 11.42
C SER A 76 7.12 0.59 11.66
N ALA A 77 5.95 -0.04 11.84
CA ALA A 77 4.73 0.62 12.31
C ALA A 77 4.90 1.32 13.66
N SER A 78 5.84 0.86 14.50
CA SER A 78 6.17 1.50 15.78
C SER A 78 6.96 2.79 15.64
N ASN A 79 7.53 3.07 14.46
CA ASN A 79 8.32 4.27 14.18
C ASN A 79 8.11 4.73 12.74
N ILE A 80 6.97 5.39 12.50
CA ILE A 80 6.57 5.87 11.18
C ILE A 80 7.33 7.18 10.86
N PRO A 81 8.14 7.24 9.80
CA PRO A 81 9.03 8.37 9.51
C PRO A 81 8.34 9.50 8.74
N PHE A 82 7.06 9.76 9.02
CA PHE A 82 6.28 10.80 8.36
C PHE A 82 5.73 11.79 9.38
N ARG A 83 5.54 13.03 8.94
CA ARG A 83 4.91 14.05 9.80
C ARG A 83 3.46 13.64 10.08
N LYS A 84 2.95 14.04 11.25
CA LYS A 84 1.52 13.92 11.55
C LYS A 84 0.70 14.64 10.47
N GLU A 85 -0.55 14.20 10.27
CA GLU A 85 -1.51 14.83 9.35
C GLU A 85 -1.06 14.87 7.88
N THR A 86 -0.15 13.96 7.50
CA THR A 86 0.35 13.83 6.11
C THR A 86 -0.55 12.97 5.23
N PHE A 87 -1.33 12.06 5.82
CA PHE A 87 -2.16 11.10 5.07
C PHE A 87 -3.61 11.25 5.46
N ASP A 88 -4.48 11.06 4.49
CA ASP A 88 -5.92 11.17 4.64
C ASP A 88 -6.53 9.79 4.98
N ILE A 89 -5.86 8.71 4.56
CA ILE A 89 -6.28 7.31 4.81
C ILE A 89 -5.07 6.48 5.25
N ALA A 90 -5.24 5.67 6.30
CA ALA A 90 -4.33 4.61 6.68
C ALA A 90 -4.96 3.24 6.40
N ILE A 91 -4.24 2.34 5.74
CA ILE A 91 -4.68 0.97 5.42
C ILE A 91 -3.84 -0.02 6.22
N LEU A 92 -4.52 -0.93 6.90
CA LEU A 92 -3.95 -2.06 7.60
C LEU A 92 -4.65 -3.33 7.11
N ALA A 93 -3.94 -4.12 6.31
CA ALA A 93 -4.49 -5.29 5.64
C ALA A 93 -3.52 -6.46 5.79
N TRP A 94 -3.55 -7.04 6.99
CA TRP A 94 -2.70 -8.13 7.49
C TRP A 94 -1.33 -7.67 7.99
N SER A 95 -1.34 -6.60 8.77
CA SER A 95 -0.15 -5.90 9.27
C SER A 95 0.44 -6.48 10.58
N LEU A 96 0.30 -7.79 10.84
CA LEU A 96 0.73 -8.47 12.08
C LEU A 96 2.01 -9.29 11.89
#